data_AF-A0A6G3SLK4-F1
#
_entry.id   AF-A0A6G3SLK4-F1
#
_cell.length_a   1.000
_cell.length_b   1.000
_cell.length_c   1.000
_cell.angle_alpha   90.00
_cell.angle_beta   90.00
_cell.angle_gamma   90.00
#
_symmetry.space_group_name_H-M   'P 1'
#
loop_
_entity.id
_entity.type
_entity.pdbx_description
1 polymer ?
#
loop_
_entity_poly.entity_id
_entity_poly.type
_entity_poly.pdbx_seq_one_letter_code
_entity_poly.pdbx_strand_id
1 'polypeptide(L)'
;MQTGKQSGIRRVTSWQLVGAQVRHLRKLAGLTQAALAEQAGVGEDTIASIEQGRRALQLDMAIQLDELLDSRGVLRVAVERIPRKERYQALVKDFVQYEQGAVSLFSYQSQLIPGLLQTEAYARFIFNCNYPPLEDDEIETRVADRLGRQRIFERRPRPILHFILEESILHAQMGDPEVMYEQLLHLRRCMDLPFVTIQIMPRNTPRHAGLAGPLVLLETPDHDGLVYVDGQLRGELYDEPSDVSALMQRYGMLRSQALTVAESTRLLDALLAALLGETCPAQHTPPPVPQPSTGTSPATATVTAETASKSPPTPPPSTSATPR
;
A
#
# COMPACT_ATOMS: atom_id res chain seq x y z
N MET A 1 26.50 15.76 -36.07
CA MET A 1 26.73 15.14 -34.76
C MET A 1 25.55 14.23 -34.46
N GLN A 2 25.76 12.91 -34.51
CA GLN A 2 24.73 11.93 -34.17
C GLN A 2 24.57 11.92 -32.64
N THR A 3 23.43 12.41 -32.16
CA THR A 3 23.03 12.27 -30.76
C THR A 3 22.68 10.81 -30.51
N GLY A 4 23.59 10.10 -29.86
CA GLY A 4 23.41 8.72 -29.43
C GLY A 4 22.17 8.60 -28.56
N LYS A 5 21.21 7.80 -29.02
CA LYS A 5 20.03 7.37 -28.27
C LYS A 5 20.54 6.58 -27.06
N GLN A 6 20.56 7.18 -25.88
CA GLN A 6 20.83 6.43 -24.65
C GLN A 6 19.69 5.43 -24.47
N SER A 7 19.99 4.16 -24.78
CA SER A 7 19.12 3.03 -24.50
C SER A 7 18.92 2.96 -23.00
N GLY A 8 17.74 3.37 -22.52
CA GLY A 8 17.36 3.24 -21.12
C GLY A 8 17.60 1.81 -20.66
N ILE A 9 18.34 1.65 -19.57
CA ILE A 9 18.62 0.35 -18.97
C ILE A 9 17.28 -0.25 -18.54
N ARG A 10 16.78 -1.24 -19.30
CA ARG A 10 15.65 -2.08 -18.88
C ARG A 10 16.05 -2.72 -17.56
N ARG A 11 15.38 -2.39 -16.45
CA ARG A 11 15.73 -2.91 -15.13
C ARG A 11 15.61 -4.43 -15.14
N VAL A 12 16.67 -5.08 -14.70
CA VAL A 12 16.87 -6.53 -14.74
C VAL A 12 16.73 -7.03 -13.29
N THR A 13 15.93 -8.08 -13.05
CA THR A 13 15.82 -8.70 -11.71
C THR A 13 17.17 -9.29 -11.30
N SER A 14 17.45 -9.52 -10.00
CA SER A 14 18.76 -10.12 -9.65
C SER A 14 18.88 -11.53 -10.23
N TRP A 15 17.77 -12.24 -10.38
CA TRP A 15 17.72 -13.54 -11.07
C TRP A 15 17.93 -13.44 -12.58
N GLN A 16 17.46 -12.38 -13.25
CA GLN A 16 17.79 -12.13 -14.65
C GLN A 16 19.26 -11.71 -14.82
N LEU A 17 19.84 -11.02 -13.85
CA LEU A 17 21.27 -10.69 -13.83
C LEU A 17 22.11 -11.97 -13.68
N VAL A 18 21.77 -12.83 -12.71
CA VAL A 18 22.42 -14.14 -12.53
C VAL A 18 22.21 -15.02 -13.75
N GLY A 19 21.00 -15.05 -14.33
CA GLY A 19 20.72 -15.77 -15.56
C GLY A 19 21.59 -15.29 -16.73
N ALA A 20 21.79 -13.96 -16.86
CA ALA A 20 22.70 -13.40 -17.85
C ALA A 20 24.17 -13.77 -17.58
N GLN A 21 24.60 -13.85 -16.31
CA GLN A 21 25.93 -14.34 -15.93
C GLN A 21 26.11 -15.82 -16.31
N VAL A 22 25.15 -16.69 -15.99
CA VAL A 22 25.17 -18.10 -16.40
C VAL A 22 25.28 -18.22 -17.92
N ARG A 23 24.47 -17.48 -18.68
CA ARG A 23 24.53 -17.45 -20.14
C ARG A 23 25.89 -17.00 -20.65
N HIS A 24 26.46 -15.97 -20.02
CA HIS A 24 27.76 -15.42 -20.42
C HIS A 24 28.88 -16.43 -20.18
N LEU A 25 28.94 -17.03 -18.99
CA LEU A 25 29.92 -18.05 -18.60
C LEU A 25 29.80 -19.31 -19.47
N ARG A 26 28.58 -19.78 -19.73
CA ARG A 26 28.36 -20.90 -20.66
C ARG A 26 28.90 -20.63 -22.05
N LYS A 27 28.67 -19.42 -22.58
CA LYS A 27 29.19 -19.03 -23.90
C LYS A 27 30.71 -18.95 -23.90
N LEU A 28 31.35 -18.48 -22.83
CA LEU A 28 32.81 -18.49 -22.69
C LEU A 28 33.38 -19.92 -22.65
N ALA A 29 32.66 -20.85 -22.03
CA ALA A 29 33.00 -22.28 -22.03
C ALA A 29 32.68 -22.99 -23.36
N GLY A 30 32.11 -22.29 -24.35
CA GLY A 30 31.79 -22.87 -25.67
C GLY A 30 30.62 -23.88 -25.66
N LEU A 31 29.81 -23.92 -24.60
CA LEU A 31 28.75 -24.90 -24.44
C LEU A 31 27.40 -24.40 -24.99
N THR A 32 26.60 -25.30 -25.55
CA THR A 32 25.17 -25.05 -25.83
C THR A 32 24.35 -25.20 -24.55
N GLN A 33 23.09 -24.73 -24.55
CA GLN A 33 22.20 -24.93 -23.40
C GLN A 33 21.99 -26.42 -23.13
N ALA A 34 21.72 -27.21 -24.18
CA ALA A 34 21.64 -28.67 -24.10
C ALA A 34 22.89 -29.32 -23.49
N ALA A 35 24.10 -28.93 -23.95
CA ALA A 35 25.34 -29.51 -23.45
C ALA A 35 25.59 -29.18 -21.96
N LEU A 36 25.29 -27.95 -21.54
CA LEU A 36 25.38 -27.58 -20.12
C LEU A 36 24.33 -28.33 -19.29
N ALA A 37 23.12 -28.51 -19.82
CA ALA A 37 22.07 -29.24 -19.14
C ALA A 37 22.45 -30.72 -18.92
N GLU A 38 23.02 -31.35 -19.94
CA GLU A 38 23.53 -32.73 -19.87
C GLU A 38 24.62 -32.87 -18.79
N GLN A 39 25.61 -31.97 -18.78
CA GLN A 39 26.67 -31.98 -17.76
C GLN A 39 26.16 -31.68 -16.35
N ALA A 40 25.14 -30.82 -16.24
CA ALA A 40 24.52 -30.49 -14.96
C ALA A 40 23.48 -31.53 -14.49
N GLY A 41 23.11 -32.50 -15.33
CA GLY A 41 22.07 -33.50 -15.02
C GLY A 41 20.64 -32.93 -14.98
N VAL A 42 20.36 -31.87 -15.75
CA VAL A 42 19.04 -31.22 -15.82
C VAL A 42 18.53 -31.10 -17.26
N GLY A 43 17.24 -30.81 -17.44
CA GLY A 43 16.68 -30.56 -18.76
C GLY A 43 17.14 -29.22 -19.35
N GLU A 44 17.26 -29.14 -20.68
CA GLU A 44 17.63 -27.91 -21.40
C GLU A 44 16.74 -26.72 -21.04
N ASP A 45 15.43 -26.95 -20.90
CA ASP A 45 14.46 -25.94 -20.47
C ASP A 45 14.77 -25.34 -19.10
N THR A 46 15.41 -26.12 -18.21
CA THR A 46 15.82 -25.63 -16.89
C THR A 46 16.95 -24.61 -17.03
N ILE A 47 17.97 -24.92 -17.85
CA ILE A 47 19.05 -23.97 -18.15
C ILE A 47 18.50 -22.73 -18.87
N ALA A 48 17.63 -22.92 -19.86
CA ALA A 48 17.02 -21.81 -20.57
C ALA A 48 16.19 -20.89 -19.65
N SER A 49 15.40 -21.48 -18.74
CA SER A 49 14.58 -20.75 -17.77
C SER A 49 15.44 -19.99 -16.74
N ILE A 50 16.54 -20.60 -16.27
CA ILE A 50 17.53 -19.94 -15.41
C ILE A 50 18.18 -18.76 -16.15
N GLU A 51 18.65 -18.96 -17.37
CA GLU A 51 19.31 -17.90 -18.15
C GLU A 51 18.38 -16.72 -18.49
N GLN A 52 17.08 -16.96 -18.54
CA GLN A 52 16.06 -15.94 -18.74
C GLN A 52 15.64 -15.26 -17.43
N GLY A 53 16.11 -15.74 -16.28
CA GLY A 53 15.70 -15.27 -14.96
C GLY A 53 14.26 -15.62 -14.61
N ARG A 54 13.63 -16.57 -15.32
CA ARG A 54 12.28 -17.09 -15.00
C ARG A 54 12.31 -18.10 -13.85
N ARG A 55 13.44 -18.79 -13.67
CA ARG A 55 13.69 -19.72 -12.58
C ARG A 55 14.90 -19.27 -11.77
N ALA A 56 14.74 -19.16 -10.45
CA ALA A 56 15.83 -18.86 -9.54
C ALA A 56 16.88 -19.97 -9.55
N LEU A 57 18.15 -19.60 -9.68
CA LEU A 57 19.29 -20.51 -9.56
C LEU A 57 19.47 -20.89 -8.09
N GLN A 58 19.30 -22.17 -7.78
CA GLN A 58 19.49 -22.67 -6.42
C GLN A 58 20.99 -22.77 -6.06
N LEU A 59 21.33 -22.69 -4.78
CA LEU A 59 22.72 -22.61 -4.32
C LEU A 59 23.54 -23.85 -4.69
N ASP A 60 22.94 -25.03 -4.56
CA ASP A 60 23.53 -26.32 -4.97
C ASP A 60 23.87 -26.33 -6.46
N MET A 61 22.92 -25.93 -7.31
CA MET A 61 23.13 -25.81 -8.74
C MET A 61 24.14 -24.71 -9.09
N ALA A 62 24.18 -23.61 -8.33
CA ALA A 62 25.15 -22.54 -8.54
C ALA A 62 26.59 -23.02 -8.30
N ILE A 63 26.80 -23.82 -7.26
CA ILE A 63 28.09 -24.46 -6.96
C ILE A 63 28.49 -25.40 -8.11
N GLN A 64 27.56 -26.25 -8.53
CA GLN A 64 27.80 -27.20 -9.63
C GLN A 64 28.12 -26.48 -10.95
N LEU A 65 27.37 -25.44 -11.30
CA LEU A 65 27.63 -24.64 -12.49
C LEU A 65 28.95 -23.87 -12.40
N ASP A 66 29.35 -23.43 -11.21
CA ASP A 66 30.66 -22.79 -11.01
C ASP A 66 31.82 -23.75 -11.33
N GLU A 67 31.69 -25.03 -10.99
CA GLU A 67 32.66 -26.08 -11.31
C GLU A 67 32.66 -26.40 -12.81
N LEU A 68 31.48 -26.59 -13.42
CA LEU A 68 31.34 -26.94 -14.84
C LEU A 68 31.81 -25.82 -15.78
N LEU A 69 31.68 -24.56 -15.36
CA LEU A 69 32.01 -23.39 -16.17
C LEU A 69 33.35 -22.73 -15.79
N ASP A 70 34.10 -23.29 -14.83
CA ASP A 70 35.32 -22.71 -14.24
C ASP A 70 35.15 -21.23 -13.83
N SER A 71 33.98 -20.88 -13.27
CA SER A 71 33.67 -19.48 -12.89
C SER A 71 34.11 -19.11 -11.48
N ARG A 72 34.86 -19.98 -10.81
CA ARG A 72 35.57 -19.70 -9.54
C ARG A 72 34.68 -19.12 -8.43
N GLY A 73 33.43 -19.59 -8.35
CA GLY A 73 32.51 -19.22 -7.27
C GLY A 73 31.68 -17.96 -7.55
N VAL A 74 31.74 -17.38 -8.74
CA VAL A 74 30.97 -16.18 -9.10
C VAL A 74 29.47 -16.42 -8.94
N LEU A 75 28.96 -17.58 -9.38
CA LEU A 75 27.53 -17.89 -9.30
C LEU A 75 27.11 -18.16 -7.86
N ARG A 76 27.89 -18.94 -7.11
CA ARG A 76 27.68 -19.21 -5.68
C ARG A 76 27.60 -17.91 -4.87
N VAL A 77 28.58 -17.01 -5.03
CA VAL A 77 28.62 -15.73 -4.30
C VAL A 77 27.43 -14.85 -4.65
N ALA A 78 27.01 -14.84 -5.91
CA ALA A 78 25.81 -14.10 -6.32
C ALA A 78 24.55 -14.67 -5.64
N VAL A 79 24.35 -15.99 -5.68
CA VAL A 79 23.18 -16.65 -5.08
C VAL A 79 23.15 -16.51 -3.56
N GLU A 80 24.30 -16.59 -2.86
CA GLU A 80 24.39 -16.39 -1.40
C GLU A 80 23.99 -14.97 -0.96
N ARG A 81 24.21 -13.97 -1.82
CA ARG A 81 23.93 -12.55 -1.52
C ARG A 81 22.56 -12.10 -1.95
N ILE A 82 21.89 -12.82 -2.85
CA ILE A 82 20.51 -12.52 -3.23
C ILE A 82 19.61 -12.96 -2.06
N PRO A 83 18.81 -12.05 -1.48
CA PRO A 83 17.86 -12.43 -0.45
C PRO A 83 16.88 -13.46 -1.02
N ARG A 84 16.56 -14.51 -0.23
CA ARG A 84 15.62 -15.57 -0.63
C ARG A 84 14.27 -15.04 -1.12
N LYS A 85 13.90 -13.82 -0.70
CA LYS A 85 12.74 -13.07 -1.16
C LYS A 85 13.21 -11.68 -1.57
N GLU A 86 13.17 -11.38 -2.86
CA GLU A 86 13.39 -10.02 -3.34
C GLU A 86 12.16 -9.19 -2.97
N ARG A 87 12.33 -8.22 -2.06
CA ARG A 87 11.33 -7.18 -1.86
C ARG A 87 11.42 -6.22 -3.04
N TYR A 88 10.41 -6.21 -3.91
CA TYR A 88 10.34 -5.25 -4.98
C TYR A 88 10.05 -3.86 -4.42
N GLN A 89 11.08 -3.00 -4.43
CA GLN A 89 10.86 -1.57 -4.43
C GLN A 89 10.28 -1.20 -5.79
N ALA A 90 8.96 -1.25 -5.91
CA ALA A 90 8.29 -0.86 -7.13
C ALA A 90 8.53 0.63 -7.39
N LEU A 91 8.85 0.97 -8.63
CA LEU A 91 8.65 2.35 -9.05
C LEU A 91 7.15 2.59 -9.19
N VAL A 92 6.75 3.83 -8.94
CA VAL A 92 5.39 4.31 -9.23
C VAL A 92 4.96 3.94 -10.67
N LYS A 93 5.89 3.95 -11.64
CA LYS A 93 5.61 3.55 -13.03
C LYS A 93 5.22 2.07 -13.17
N ASP A 94 5.82 1.19 -12.39
CA ASP A 94 5.51 -0.24 -12.42
C ASP A 94 4.10 -0.48 -11.87
N PHE A 95 3.76 0.20 -10.77
CA PHE A 95 2.42 0.16 -10.19
C PHE A 95 1.33 0.71 -11.12
N VAL A 96 1.58 1.84 -11.80
CA VAL A 96 0.59 2.46 -12.70
C VAL A 96 0.19 1.52 -13.84
N GLN A 97 1.10 0.66 -14.34
CA GLN A 97 0.75 -0.33 -15.36
C GLN A 97 -0.25 -1.36 -14.84
N TYR A 98 -0.04 -1.88 -13.62
CA TYR A 98 -0.98 -2.79 -12.98
C TYR A 98 -2.31 -2.12 -12.67
N GLU A 99 -2.30 -0.88 -12.18
CA GLU A 99 -3.52 -0.10 -11.92
C GLU A 99 -4.41 0.00 -13.16
N GLN A 100 -3.84 0.36 -14.33
CA GLN A 100 -4.61 0.51 -15.57
C GLN A 100 -5.19 -0.84 -16.07
N GLY A 101 -4.52 -1.94 -15.75
CA GLY A 101 -4.93 -3.30 -16.12
C GLY A 101 -5.90 -3.96 -15.13
N ALA A 102 -6.03 -3.45 -13.91
CA ALA A 102 -6.67 -4.16 -12.80
C ALA A 102 -8.14 -4.55 -13.09
N VAL A 103 -8.56 -5.73 -12.60
CA VAL A 103 -9.96 -6.17 -12.59
C VAL A 103 -10.70 -5.57 -11.41
N SER A 104 -10.04 -5.50 -10.26
CA SER A 104 -10.51 -4.79 -9.07
C SER A 104 -9.38 -3.97 -8.45
N LEU A 105 -9.71 -2.82 -7.84
CA LEU A 105 -8.76 -1.97 -7.13
C LEU A 105 -9.42 -1.39 -5.89
N PHE A 106 -8.80 -1.62 -4.74
CA PHE A 106 -9.28 -1.17 -3.45
C PHE A 106 -8.22 -0.33 -2.75
N SER A 107 -8.52 0.95 -2.50
CA SER A 107 -7.59 1.88 -1.89
C SER A 107 -8.08 2.34 -0.52
N TYR A 108 -7.15 2.41 0.43
CA TYR A 108 -7.32 3.12 1.69
C TYR A 108 -6.33 4.26 1.74
N GLN A 109 -6.80 5.47 2.04
CA GLN A 109 -5.98 6.67 2.15
C GLN A 109 -6.21 7.38 3.48
N SER A 110 -5.11 7.72 4.14
CA SER A 110 -5.13 8.34 5.48
C SER A 110 -4.80 9.84 5.50
N GLN A 111 -4.22 10.37 4.42
CA GLN A 111 -3.72 11.75 4.39
C GLN A 111 -4.19 12.56 3.18
N LEU A 112 -4.38 11.91 2.03
CA LEU A 112 -4.71 12.57 0.77
C LEU A 112 -5.84 11.84 0.05
N ILE A 113 -6.58 12.56 -0.78
CA ILE A 113 -7.59 11.93 -1.64
C ILE A 113 -6.88 10.99 -2.63
N PRO A 114 -7.40 9.76 -2.89
CA PRO A 114 -6.79 8.82 -3.84
C PRO A 114 -6.56 9.49 -5.20
N GLY A 115 -5.40 9.27 -5.80
CA GLY A 115 -5.00 9.94 -7.04
C GLY A 115 -6.01 9.82 -8.20
N LEU A 116 -6.69 8.68 -8.29
CA LEU A 116 -7.73 8.44 -9.28
C LEU A 116 -8.97 9.32 -9.08
N LEU A 117 -9.18 9.85 -7.89
CA LEU A 117 -10.33 10.69 -7.52
C LEU A 117 -9.95 12.17 -7.39
N GLN A 118 -8.74 12.58 -7.76
CA GLN A 118 -8.31 13.97 -7.63
C GLN A 118 -8.76 14.82 -8.83
N THR A 119 -9.20 16.04 -8.56
CA THR A 119 -9.35 17.07 -9.57
C THR A 119 -7.98 17.62 -9.98
N GLU A 120 -7.91 18.29 -11.13
CA GLU A 120 -6.68 18.96 -11.57
C GLU A 120 -6.15 19.94 -10.53
N ALA A 121 -7.03 20.81 -10.01
CA ALA A 121 -6.66 21.83 -9.04
C ALA A 121 -6.11 21.22 -7.74
N TYR A 122 -6.74 20.15 -7.24
CA TYR A 122 -6.26 19.44 -6.06
C TYR A 122 -4.92 18.75 -6.31
N ALA A 123 -4.77 18.04 -7.43
CA ALA A 123 -3.52 17.38 -7.79
C ALA A 123 -2.36 18.38 -7.91
N ARG A 124 -2.62 19.52 -8.57
CA ARG A 124 -1.68 20.63 -8.71
C ARG A 124 -1.28 21.20 -7.35
N PHE A 125 -2.22 21.43 -6.46
CA PHE A 125 -1.94 21.88 -5.09
C PHE A 125 -1.00 20.90 -4.36
N ILE A 126 -1.30 19.60 -4.40
CA ILE A 126 -0.47 18.58 -3.75
C ILE A 126 0.96 18.55 -4.28
N PHE A 127 1.16 18.67 -5.60
CA PHE A 127 2.50 18.70 -6.17
C PHE A 127 3.27 19.99 -5.84
N ASN A 128 2.58 21.11 -5.65
CA ASN A 128 3.19 22.35 -5.15
C ASN A 128 3.67 22.23 -3.69
N CYS A 129 3.08 21.33 -2.89
CA CYS A 129 3.54 21.06 -1.53
C CYS A 129 4.79 20.17 -1.45
N ASN A 130 5.35 19.72 -2.57
CA ASN A 130 6.48 18.80 -2.59
C ASN A 130 7.74 19.45 -1.96
N TYR A 131 8.52 18.65 -1.24
CA TYR A 131 9.81 19.10 -0.70
C TYR A 131 10.91 18.06 -0.98
N PRO A 132 12.03 18.43 -1.65
CA PRO A 132 12.32 19.75 -2.22
C PRO A 132 11.29 20.22 -3.27
N PRO A 133 11.11 21.53 -3.48
CA PRO A 133 10.16 22.04 -4.48
C PRO A 133 10.44 21.47 -5.86
N LEU A 134 9.37 21.26 -6.63
CA LEU A 134 9.43 20.87 -8.03
C LEU A 134 9.42 22.14 -8.90
N GLU A 135 10.02 22.06 -10.09
CA GLU A 135 9.90 23.11 -11.10
C GLU A 135 8.50 23.08 -11.73
N ASP A 136 8.04 24.22 -12.26
CA ASP A 136 6.68 24.36 -12.80
C ASP A 136 6.37 23.35 -13.93
N ASP A 137 7.34 23.09 -14.81
CA ASP A 137 7.20 22.14 -15.92
C ASP A 137 7.10 20.67 -15.43
N GLU A 138 7.81 20.34 -14.35
CA GLU A 138 7.67 19.05 -13.68
C GLU A 138 6.29 18.90 -13.03
N ILE A 139 5.76 19.96 -12.43
CA ILE A 139 4.41 19.97 -11.83
C ILE A 139 3.37 19.71 -12.93
N GLU A 140 3.40 20.45 -14.04
CA GLU A 140 2.47 20.23 -15.17
C GLU A 140 2.52 18.79 -15.68
N THR A 141 3.73 18.25 -15.84
CA THR A 141 3.92 16.87 -16.30
C THR A 141 3.29 15.88 -15.33
N ARG A 142 3.50 16.05 -14.02
CA ARG A 142 2.95 15.16 -13.00
C ARG A 142 1.43 15.28 -12.85
N VAL A 143 0.88 16.48 -13.02
CA VAL A 143 -0.58 16.72 -13.06
C VAL A 143 -1.18 16.00 -14.26
N ALA A 144 -0.59 16.17 -15.45
CA ALA A 144 -1.04 15.48 -16.66
C ALA A 144 -0.99 13.94 -16.50
N ASP A 145 0.09 13.40 -15.93
CA ASP A 145 0.21 11.97 -15.62
C ASP A 145 -0.86 11.51 -14.61
N ARG A 146 -1.14 12.30 -13.56
CA ARG A 146 -2.18 12.02 -12.56
C ARG A 146 -3.56 11.91 -13.20
N LEU A 147 -3.93 12.89 -14.03
CA LEU A 147 -5.22 12.91 -14.71
C LEU A 147 -5.30 11.84 -15.79
N GLY A 148 -4.19 11.56 -16.49
CA GLY A 148 -4.09 10.50 -17.48
C GLY A 148 -4.42 9.10 -16.93
N ARG A 149 -4.22 8.88 -15.62
CA ARG A 149 -4.59 7.62 -14.94
C ARG A 149 -6.10 7.43 -14.82
N GLN A 150 -6.90 8.50 -14.87
CA GLN A 150 -8.36 8.42 -14.74
C GLN A 150 -9.05 7.78 -15.95
N ARG A 151 -8.31 7.51 -17.04
CA ARG A 151 -8.79 6.68 -18.17
C ARG A 151 -9.32 5.31 -17.75
N ILE A 152 -8.92 4.82 -16.57
CA ILE A 152 -9.48 3.61 -15.96
C ILE A 152 -11.02 3.65 -15.82
N PHE A 153 -11.63 4.82 -15.59
CA PHE A 153 -13.10 4.96 -15.51
C PHE A 153 -13.81 4.77 -16.85
N GLU A 154 -13.10 5.00 -17.97
CA GLU A 154 -13.62 4.89 -19.33
C GLU A 154 -13.46 3.47 -19.89
N ARG A 155 -12.57 2.67 -19.30
CA ARG A 155 -12.18 1.35 -19.77
C ARG A 155 -13.36 0.36 -19.86
N ARG A 156 -13.24 -0.59 -20.79
CA ARG A 156 -14.07 -1.78 -20.90
C ARG A 156 -13.18 -3.04 -20.95
N PRO A 157 -13.48 -4.10 -20.17
CA PRO A 157 -14.51 -4.17 -19.13
C PRO A 157 -14.23 -3.20 -17.95
N ARG A 158 -15.31 -2.76 -17.30
CA ARG A 158 -15.21 -1.83 -16.15
C ARG A 158 -14.55 -2.55 -14.97
N PRO A 159 -13.53 -1.97 -14.31
CA PRO A 159 -13.02 -2.52 -13.07
C PRO A 159 -13.98 -2.26 -11.90
N ILE A 160 -13.86 -3.02 -10.83
CA ILE A 160 -14.50 -2.73 -9.54
C ILE A 160 -13.56 -1.86 -8.70
N LEU A 161 -13.99 -0.66 -8.35
CA LEU A 161 -13.19 0.31 -7.62
C LEU A 161 -13.81 0.58 -6.24
N HIS A 162 -13.01 0.47 -5.17
CA HIS A 162 -13.44 0.80 -3.81
C HIS A 162 -12.42 1.70 -3.13
N PHE A 163 -12.89 2.79 -2.53
CA PHE A 163 -12.06 3.78 -1.87
C PHE A 163 -12.55 3.99 -0.44
N ILE A 164 -11.63 3.92 0.51
CA ILE A 164 -11.85 4.30 1.90
C ILE A 164 -10.96 5.51 2.18
N LEU A 165 -11.57 6.63 2.57
CA LEU A 165 -10.85 7.86 2.91
C LEU A 165 -11.04 8.17 4.40
N GLU A 166 -9.98 8.58 5.07
CA GLU A 166 -10.11 9.20 6.38
C GLU A 166 -10.94 10.48 6.30
N GLU A 167 -11.91 10.63 7.21
CA GLU A 167 -12.76 11.82 7.30
C GLU A 167 -11.91 13.08 7.47
N SER A 168 -10.78 12.99 8.19
CA SER A 168 -9.85 14.11 8.39
C SER A 168 -9.38 14.76 7.08
N ILE A 169 -9.26 13.99 6.00
CA ILE A 169 -8.88 14.48 4.66
C ILE A 169 -9.93 15.47 4.14
N LEU A 170 -11.21 15.22 4.45
CA LEU A 170 -12.34 16.02 3.98
C LEU A 170 -12.50 17.34 4.73
N HIS A 171 -11.95 17.44 5.95
CA HIS A 171 -11.95 18.66 6.77
C HIS A 171 -10.65 19.46 6.63
N ALA A 172 -9.63 18.90 5.97
CA ALA A 172 -8.36 19.58 5.78
C ALA A 172 -8.56 20.79 4.87
N GLN A 173 -8.14 21.97 5.34
CA GLN A 173 -8.09 23.20 4.55
C GLN A 173 -6.85 23.16 3.64
N MET A 174 -6.89 22.28 2.64
CA MET A 174 -5.84 22.13 1.63
C MET A 174 -6.12 23.05 0.44
N GLY A 175 -5.26 24.04 0.25
CA GLY A 175 -5.39 25.04 -0.80
C GLY A 175 -6.54 26.01 -0.56
N ASP A 176 -6.95 26.70 -1.61
CA ASP A 176 -8.09 27.61 -1.56
C ASP A 176 -9.40 26.84 -1.32
N PRO A 177 -10.39 27.42 -0.61
CA PRO A 177 -11.68 26.77 -0.34
C PRO A 177 -12.38 26.20 -1.58
N GLU A 178 -12.24 26.89 -2.72
CA GLU A 178 -12.79 26.49 -4.02
C GLU A 178 -12.18 25.17 -4.52
N VAL A 179 -10.89 24.94 -4.29
CA VAL A 179 -10.21 23.68 -4.66
C VAL A 179 -10.85 22.51 -3.92
N MET A 180 -11.07 22.67 -2.62
CA MET A 180 -11.67 21.62 -1.80
C MET A 180 -13.15 21.43 -2.13
N TYR A 181 -13.89 22.50 -2.40
CA TYR A 181 -15.27 22.42 -2.84
C TYR A 181 -15.41 21.59 -4.13
N GLU A 182 -14.65 21.94 -5.18
CA GLU A 182 -14.67 21.22 -6.46
C GLU A 182 -14.24 19.76 -6.29
N GLN A 183 -13.28 19.52 -5.41
CA GLN A 183 -12.80 18.18 -5.09
C GLN A 183 -13.86 17.33 -4.39
N LEU A 184 -14.57 17.86 -3.38
CA LEU A 184 -15.67 17.15 -2.71
C LEU A 184 -16.84 16.91 -3.66
N LEU A 185 -17.15 17.88 -4.52
CA LEU A 185 -18.18 17.74 -5.55
C LEU A 185 -17.81 16.64 -6.55
N HIS A 186 -16.54 16.56 -6.94
CA HIS A 186 -16.04 15.47 -7.78
C HIS A 186 -16.18 14.10 -7.10
N LEU A 187 -15.81 13.96 -5.82
CA LEU A 187 -16.04 12.71 -5.08
C LEU A 187 -17.51 12.30 -5.09
N ARG A 188 -18.41 13.26 -4.85
CA ARG A 188 -19.85 13.02 -4.85
C ARG A 188 -20.34 12.52 -6.20
N ARG A 189 -19.86 13.10 -7.32
CA ARG A 189 -20.16 12.62 -8.69
C ARG A 189 -19.61 11.21 -8.94
N CYS A 190 -18.42 10.90 -8.44
CA CYS A 190 -17.85 9.55 -8.57
C CYS A 190 -18.68 8.48 -7.85
N MET A 191 -19.34 8.81 -6.74
CA MET A 191 -20.24 7.87 -6.04
C MET A 191 -21.47 7.46 -6.86
N ASP A 192 -21.84 8.22 -7.89
CA ASP A 192 -22.95 7.86 -8.78
C ASP A 192 -22.54 6.82 -9.85
N LEU A 193 -21.24 6.50 -9.97
CA LEU A 193 -20.75 5.49 -10.90
C LEU A 193 -21.00 4.08 -10.32
N PRO A 194 -21.64 3.17 -11.08
CA PRO A 194 -22.08 1.86 -10.55
C PRO A 194 -20.94 0.89 -10.22
N PHE A 195 -19.71 1.25 -10.54
CA PHE A 195 -18.50 0.44 -10.34
C PHE A 195 -17.48 1.13 -9.41
N VAL A 196 -17.89 2.24 -8.79
CA VAL A 196 -17.09 2.98 -7.81
C VAL A 196 -17.84 2.99 -6.48
N THR A 197 -17.19 2.57 -5.42
CA THR A 197 -17.69 2.70 -4.05
C THR A 197 -16.75 3.60 -3.27
N ILE A 198 -17.30 4.57 -2.55
CA ILE A 198 -16.55 5.45 -1.65
C ILE A 198 -17.14 5.32 -0.25
N GLN A 199 -16.29 5.05 0.73
CA GLN A 199 -16.64 5.05 2.14
C GLN A 199 -15.71 5.98 2.92
N ILE A 200 -16.24 6.60 3.96
CA ILE A 200 -15.48 7.49 4.83
C ILE A 200 -15.20 6.79 6.16
N MET A 201 -13.93 6.76 6.56
CA MET A 201 -13.50 6.33 7.89
C MET A 201 -13.75 7.47 8.90
N PRO A 202 -14.58 7.27 9.94
CA PRO A 202 -14.86 8.31 10.92
C PRO A 202 -13.62 8.70 11.74
N ARG A 203 -13.49 9.98 12.09
CA ARG A 203 -12.40 10.48 12.97
C ARG A 203 -12.39 9.83 14.36
N ASN A 204 -13.55 9.43 14.87
CA ASN A 204 -13.72 8.91 16.23
C ASN A 204 -13.70 7.37 16.29
N THR A 205 -12.86 6.73 15.49
CA THR A 205 -12.75 5.26 15.43
C THR A 205 -11.80 4.75 16.52
N PRO A 206 -12.29 4.10 17.60
CA PRO A 206 -11.46 3.75 18.77
C PRO A 206 -10.45 2.63 18.51
N ARG A 207 -10.71 1.79 17.50
CA ARG A 207 -9.80 0.73 17.06
C ARG A 207 -9.62 0.86 15.56
N HIS A 208 -8.42 1.22 15.12
CA HIS A 208 -8.19 1.62 13.74
C HIS A 208 -7.25 0.64 13.01
N ALA A 209 -7.74 -0.03 11.96
CA ALA A 209 -6.95 -1.04 11.24
C ALA A 209 -5.89 -0.46 10.28
N GLY A 210 -5.98 0.84 9.97
CA GLY A 210 -5.13 1.54 9.00
C GLY A 210 -3.99 2.35 9.60
N LEU A 211 -3.60 2.10 10.86
CA LEU A 211 -2.51 2.85 11.52
C LEU A 211 -1.14 2.70 10.84
N ALA A 212 -0.96 1.64 10.05
CA ALA A 212 0.26 1.41 9.28
C ALA A 212 0.37 2.29 8.01
N GLY A 213 -0.63 3.14 7.72
CA GLY A 213 -0.63 4.02 6.57
C GLY A 213 -1.51 3.54 5.40
N PRO A 214 -1.43 4.24 4.25
CA PRO A 214 -2.25 3.96 3.08
C PRO A 214 -1.82 2.67 2.39
N LEU A 215 -2.76 2.04 1.68
CA LEU A 215 -2.49 0.88 0.84
C LEU A 215 -3.46 0.81 -0.34
N VAL A 216 -3.01 0.17 -1.42
CA VAL A 216 -3.83 -0.11 -2.61
C VAL A 216 -3.72 -1.59 -2.94
N LEU A 217 -4.82 -2.31 -2.77
CA LEU A 217 -4.98 -3.67 -3.26
C LEU A 217 -5.42 -3.60 -4.72
N LEU A 218 -4.92 -4.49 -5.56
CA LEU A 218 -5.46 -4.70 -6.88
C LEU A 218 -5.42 -6.18 -7.27
N GLU A 219 -6.30 -6.54 -8.19
CA GLU A 219 -6.36 -7.85 -8.80
C GLU A 219 -6.01 -7.72 -10.29
N THR A 220 -5.09 -8.54 -10.78
CA THR A 220 -4.69 -8.54 -12.19
C THR A 220 -5.74 -9.25 -13.07
N PRO A 221 -5.66 -9.11 -14.40
CA PRO A 221 -6.47 -9.91 -15.33
C PRO A 221 -6.29 -11.43 -15.18
N ASP A 222 -5.14 -11.87 -14.65
CA ASP A 222 -4.82 -13.27 -14.38
C ASP A 222 -5.28 -13.73 -12.99
N HIS A 223 -6.00 -12.87 -12.25
CA HIS A 223 -6.50 -13.10 -10.88
C HIS A 223 -5.42 -13.20 -9.81
N ASP A 224 -4.23 -12.66 -10.08
CA ASP A 224 -3.21 -12.47 -9.06
C ASP A 224 -3.52 -11.24 -8.21
N GLY A 225 -3.33 -11.36 -6.90
CA GLY A 225 -3.47 -10.24 -5.98
C GLY A 225 -2.15 -9.50 -5.80
N LEU A 226 -2.18 -8.18 -5.94
CA LEU A 226 -1.04 -7.31 -5.69
C LEU A 226 -1.42 -6.23 -4.66
N VAL A 227 -0.48 -5.82 -3.83
CA VAL A 227 -0.67 -4.72 -2.87
C VAL A 227 0.45 -3.73 -2.98
N TYR A 228 0.10 -2.47 -3.22
CA TYR A 228 1.03 -1.36 -3.16
C TYR A 228 0.87 -0.60 -1.84
N VAL A 229 1.97 -0.46 -1.10
CA VAL A 229 2.04 0.36 0.12
C VAL A 229 2.94 1.54 -0.19
N ASP A 230 2.40 2.75 -0.06
CA ASP A 230 3.13 3.96 -0.43
C ASP A 230 4.08 4.39 0.70
N GLY A 231 5.21 4.96 0.31
CA GLY A 231 6.18 5.55 1.22
C GLY A 231 6.64 6.91 0.71
N GLN A 232 7.29 7.69 1.57
CA GLN A 232 7.59 9.10 1.26
C GLN A 232 8.50 9.28 0.03
N LEU A 233 9.45 8.36 -0.20
CA LEU A 233 10.36 8.40 -1.34
C LEU A 233 10.06 7.28 -2.35
N ARG A 234 9.59 6.14 -1.86
CA ARG A 234 9.36 4.92 -2.63
C ARG A 234 8.25 4.13 -1.96
N GLY A 235 7.43 3.46 -2.77
CA GLY A 235 6.51 2.44 -2.29
C GLY A 235 7.09 1.03 -2.41
N GLU A 236 6.35 0.09 -1.87
CA GLU A 236 6.65 -1.35 -1.92
C GLU A 236 5.46 -2.08 -2.54
N LEU A 237 5.76 -3.01 -3.44
CA LEU A 237 4.75 -3.86 -4.08
C LEU A 237 4.88 -5.28 -3.52
N TYR A 238 3.79 -5.78 -2.96
CA TYR A 238 3.64 -7.12 -2.43
C TYR A 238 2.84 -7.97 -3.40
N ASP A 239 3.38 -9.12 -3.76
CA ASP A 239 2.80 -10.13 -4.65
C ASP A 239 2.77 -11.53 -4.02
N GLU A 240 3.46 -11.73 -2.90
CA GLU A 240 3.44 -12.97 -2.15
C GLU A 240 2.04 -13.25 -1.57
N PRO A 241 1.43 -14.42 -1.85
CA PRO A 241 0.07 -14.73 -1.41
C PRO A 241 -0.17 -14.59 0.10
N SER A 242 0.83 -14.88 0.95
CA SER A 242 0.69 -14.69 2.40
C SER A 242 0.58 -13.22 2.81
N ASP A 243 1.36 -12.36 2.17
CA ASP A 243 1.40 -10.93 2.47
C ASP A 243 0.15 -10.23 1.93
N VAL A 244 -0.23 -10.58 0.69
CA VAL A 244 -1.47 -10.14 0.06
C VAL A 244 -2.68 -10.54 0.91
N SER A 245 -2.74 -11.78 1.38
CA SER A 245 -3.82 -12.27 2.26
C SER A 245 -3.93 -11.46 3.55
N ALA A 246 -2.80 -11.20 4.23
CA ALA A 246 -2.78 -10.39 5.45
C ALA A 246 -3.27 -8.94 5.20
N LEU A 247 -2.87 -8.35 4.07
CA LEU A 247 -3.27 -7.00 3.68
C LEU A 247 -4.74 -6.93 3.25
N MET A 248 -5.27 -7.97 2.59
CA MET A 248 -6.69 -8.11 2.29
C MET A 248 -7.53 -8.21 3.57
N GLN A 249 -7.08 -8.97 4.58
CA GLN A 249 -7.76 -9.03 5.88
C GLN A 249 -7.79 -7.67 6.56
N ARG A 250 -6.69 -6.91 6.50
CA ARG A 250 -6.62 -5.53 7.02
C ARG A 250 -7.61 -4.62 6.30
N TYR A 251 -7.69 -4.69 4.97
CA TYR A 251 -8.66 -3.91 4.20
C TYR A 251 -10.11 -4.31 4.50
N GLY A 252 -10.38 -5.61 4.69
CA GLY A 252 -11.69 -6.10 5.13
C GLY A 252 -12.11 -5.50 6.47
N MET A 253 -11.18 -5.39 7.42
CA MET A 253 -11.43 -4.72 8.70
C MET A 253 -11.68 -3.20 8.51
N LEU A 254 -10.86 -2.52 7.70
CA LEU A 254 -11.08 -1.10 7.36
C LEU A 254 -12.49 -0.85 6.80
N ARG A 255 -12.94 -1.70 5.88
CA ARG A 255 -14.28 -1.63 5.29
C ARG A 255 -15.39 -1.79 6.34
N SER A 256 -15.18 -2.65 7.34
CA SER A 256 -16.13 -2.86 8.44
C SER A 256 -16.17 -1.69 9.44
N GLN A 257 -15.09 -0.92 9.53
CA GLN A 257 -14.95 0.22 10.43
C GLN A 257 -15.40 1.54 9.79
N ALA A 258 -15.31 1.64 8.47
CA ALA A 258 -15.77 2.80 7.71
C ALA A 258 -17.31 2.94 7.75
N LEU A 259 -17.79 4.17 7.59
CA LEU A 259 -19.21 4.48 7.43
C LEU A 259 -19.81 3.68 6.28
N THR A 260 -21.10 3.38 6.37
CA THR A 260 -21.84 2.84 5.22
C THR A 260 -21.78 3.82 4.04
N VAL A 261 -22.03 3.33 2.83
CA VAL A 261 -22.06 4.19 1.63
C VAL A 261 -23.07 5.33 1.80
N ALA A 262 -24.27 5.04 2.34
CA ALA A 262 -25.30 6.04 2.59
C ALA A 262 -24.88 7.10 3.63
N GLU A 263 -24.21 6.69 4.71
CA GLU A 263 -23.64 7.63 5.69
C GLU A 263 -22.52 8.48 5.10
N SER A 264 -21.67 7.88 4.27
CA SER A 264 -20.60 8.55 3.56
C SER A 264 -21.14 9.61 2.60
N THR A 265 -22.21 9.30 1.85
CA THR A 265 -22.91 10.27 0.99
C THR A 265 -23.46 11.42 1.80
N ARG A 266 -24.19 11.14 2.90
CA ARG A 266 -24.76 12.20 3.76
C ARG A 266 -23.69 13.12 4.34
N LEU A 267 -22.55 12.56 4.74
CA LEU A 267 -21.43 13.34 5.25
C LEU A 267 -20.87 14.27 4.16
N LEU A 268 -20.65 13.77 2.95
CA LEU A 268 -20.17 14.60 1.83
C LEU A 268 -21.17 15.70 1.46
N ASP A 269 -22.46 15.39 1.39
CA ASP A 269 -23.51 16.37 1.10
C ASP A 269 -23.55 17.47 2.17
N ALA A 270 -23.39 17.10 3.46
CA ALA A 270 -23.34 18.07 4.55
C ALA A 270 -22.10 18.97 4.49
N LEU A 271 -20.93 18.44 4.12
CA LEU A 271 -19.70 19.22 3.94
C LEU A 271 -19.82 20.19 2.75
N LEU A 272 -20.42 19.74 1.64
CA LEU A 272 -20.67 20.60 0.48
C LEU A 272 -21.62 21.75 0.81
N ALA A 273 -22.72 21.47 1.54
CA ALA A 273 -23.64 22.52 2.00
C ALA A 273 -22.95 23.54 2.91
N ALA A 274 -22.12 23.07 3.85
CA ALA A 274 -21.37 23.93 4.75
C ALA A 274 -20.40 24.87 4.02
N LEU A 275 -19.74 24.41 2.95
CA LEU A 275 -18.85 25.23 2.12
C LEU A 275 -19.61 26.30 1.30
N LEU A 276 -20.86 26.04 0.93
CA LEU A 276 -21.73 27.01 0.25
C LEU A 276 -22.36 28.03 1.20
N GLY A 277 -22.14 27.92 2.51
CA GLY A 277 -22.82 28.73 3.51
C GLY A 277 -24.31 28.39 3.67
N GLU A 278 -24.76 27.28 3.07
CA GLU A 278 -26.10 26.76 3.24
C GLU A 278 -26.14 25.94 4.53
N THR A 279 -26.75 26.48 5.60
CA THR A 279 -26.93 25.70 6.83
C THR A 279 -27.93 24.58 6.59
N CYS A 280 -27.42 23.37 6.36
CA CYS A 280 -28.22 22.14 6.45
C CYS A 280 -28.85 22.06 7.85
N PRO A 281 -30.15 21.76 7.99
CA PRO A 281 -30.83 21.79 9.28
C PRO A 281 -30.16 20.84 10.27
N ALA A 282 -29.95 21.36 11.48
CA ALA A 282 -29.09 20.83 12.50
C ALA A 282 -29.28 19.34 12.83
N GLN A 283 -28.15 18.75 13.20
CA GLN A 283 -27.91 17.38 13.65
C GLN A 283 -28.94 16.89 14.70
N HIS A 284 -29.27 15.61 14.62
CA HIS A 284 -29.99 14.89 15.67
C HIS A 284 -29.11 14.81 16.93
N THR A 285 -29.33 15.71 17.88
CA THR A 285 -28.70 15.65 19.21
C THR A 285 -29.22 14.40 19.93
N PRO A 286 -28.36 13.46 20.37
CA PRO A 286 -28.83 12.35 21.20
C PRO A 286 -29.39 12.90 22.52
N PRO A 287 -30.44 12.27 23.10
CA PRO A 287 -31.06 12.77 24.31
C PRO A 287 -30.06 12.80 25.48
N PRO A 288 -30.16 13.78 26.39
CA PRO A 288 -29.22 13.91 27.50
C PRO A 288 -29.34 12.70 28.43
N VAL A 289 -28.17 12.13 28.77
CA VAL A 289 -28.04 11.12 29.83
C VAL A 289 -28.43 11.77 31.16
N PRO A 290 -29.38 11.21 31.93
CA PRO A 290 -29.76 11.77 33.22
C PRO A 290 -28.59 11.67 34.21
N GLN A 291 -28.21 12.81 34.80
CA GLN A 291 -27.22 12.83 35.87
C GLN A 291 -27.85 12.37 37.20
N PRO A 292 -27.10 11.67 38.06
CA PRO A 292 -27.59 11.25 39.37
C PRO A 292 -27.79 12.48 40.26
N SER A 293 -28.99 12.59 40.83
CA SER A 293 -29.35 13.64 41.79
C SER A 293 -28.46 13.57 43.03
N THR A 294 -27.73 14.65 43.29
CA THR A 294 -27.02 14.89 44.55
C THR A 294 -28.03 15.02 45.69
N GLY A 295 -28.14 13.98 46.50
CA GLY A 295 -28.84 13.99 47.77
C GLY A 295 -27.96 14.57 48.87
N THR A 296 -28.43 15.68 49.43
CA THR A 296 -27.86 16.43 50.55
C THR A 296 -27.77 15.60 51.84
N SER A 297 -26.59 15.61 52.47
CA SER A 297 -26.35 15.13 53.85
C SER A 297 -26.94 16.11 54.87
N PRO A 298 -27.27 15.68 56.10
CA PRO A 298 -26.39 16.14 57.19
C PRO A 298 -26.18 15.16 58.36
N ALA A 299 -25.16 15.55 59.16
CA ALA A 299 -24.99 15.35 60.62
C ALA A 299 -24.12 14.17 61.12
N THR A 300 -22.83 14.49 61.22
CA THR A 300 -21.90 14.35 62.37
C THR A 300 -22.27 13.47 63.58
N ALA A 301 -21.43 12.47 63.86
CA ALA A 301 -21.04 12.07 65.23
C ALA A 301 -19.66 11.36 65.25
N THR A 302 -18.67 12.09 65.78
CA THR A 302 -17.55 11.73 66.68
C THR A 302 -16.89 10.34 66.65
N VAL A 303 -15.66 10.31 66.10
CA VAL A 303 -14.36 9.78 66.60
C VAL A 303 -14.32 8.59 67.59
N THR A 304 -13.67 7.49 67.18
CA THR A 304 -12.43 6.96 67.80
C THR A 304 -11.68 6.02 66.85
N ALA A 305 -10.34 6.08 66.93
CA ALA A 305 -9.38 5.42 66.05
C ALA A 305 -8.99 4.01 66.52
N GLU A 306 -8.66 3.13 65.58
CA GLU A 306 -7.73 2.02 65.84
C GLU A 306 -6.96 1.62 64.58
N THR A 307 -5.64 1.54 64.75
CA THR A 307 -4.55 1.23 63.82
C THR A 307 -4.54 -0.22 63.34
N ALA A 308 -4.23 -0.45 62.05
CA ALA A 308 -3.45 -1.63 61.63
C ALA A 308 -2.82 -1.46 60.24
N SER A 309 -1.50 -1.64 60.22
CA SER A 309 -0.60 -1.66 59.07
C SER A 309 -0.72 -2.95 58.25
N LYS A 310 -0.63 -2.87 56.91
CA LYS A 310 -0.15 -3.99 56.08
C LYS A 310 0.30 -3.57 54.67
N SER A 311 1.58 -3.81 54.41
CA SER A 311 2.28 -3.71 53.12
C SER A 311 1.81 -4.76 52.09
N PRO A 312 2.04 -4.54 50.78
CA PRO A 312 1.65 -5.47 49.72
C PRO A 312 2.64 -6.64 49.54
N PRO A 313 2.22 -7.79 48.95
CA PRO A 313 3.04 -8.99 48.83
C PRO A 313 3.91 -9.03 47.56
N THR A 314 5.09 -9.65 47.73
CA THR A 314 6.13 -9.99 46.75
C THR A 314 5.72 -11.14 45.80
N PRO A 315 6.15 -11.16 44.52
CA PRO A 315 5.88 -12.28 43.60
C PRO A 315 6.85 -13.47 43.79
N PRO A 316 6.46 -14.72 43.42
CA PRO A 316 7.30 -15.91 43.55
C PRO A 316 8.31 -16.09 42.39
N PRO A 317 9.40 -16.88 42.60
CA PRO A 317 10.49 -17.01 41.64
C PRO A 317 10.21 -18.05 40.53
N SER A 318 10.80 -17.78 39.36
CA SER A 318 10.84 -18.67 38.19
C SER A 318 11.81 -19.82 38.40
N THR A 319 11.35 -21.06 38.28
CA THR A 319 12.21 -22.25 38.16
C THR A 319 12.21 -22.76 36.72
N SER A 320 13.39 -22.64 36.10
CA SER A 320 13.81 -23.36 34.91
C SER A 320 13.97 -24.85 35.20
N ALA A 321 13.41 -25.72 34.37
CA ALA A 321 13.76 -27.14 34.33
C ALA A 321 13.70 -27.66 32.88
N THR A 322 14.88 -27.91 32.31
CA THR A 322 15.10 -28.83 31.19
C THR A 322 14.82 -30.27 31.64
N PRO A 323 14.42 -31.19 30.74
CA PRO A 323 15.30 -32.34 30.57
C PRO A 323 15.35 -32.97 29.16
N ARG A 324 16.55 -33.49 28.87
CA ARG A 324 16.99 -34.64 28.03
C ARG A 324 16.53 -34.77 26.58
#